data_AF-A0A534VSP0-F1
#
_entry.id   AF-A0A534VSP0-F1
#
_cell.length_a   1.000
_cell.length_b   1.000
_cell.length_c   1.000
_cell.angle_alpha   90.00
_cell.angle_beta   90.00
_cell.angle_gamma   90.00
#
_symmetry.space_group_name_H-M   'P 1'
#
loop_
_entity.id
_entity.type
_entity.pdbx_description
1 polymer ?
#
loop_
_entity_poly.entity_id
_entity_poly.type
_entity_poly.pdbx_seq_one_letter_code
_entity_poly.pdbx_strand_id
1 'polypeptide(L)'
;MRADARAVAHQVLVRVETTDAFADVLLADRLARAPMSAVDHALATRLVYGTLAWQGRLDHHLKGLVRMPLADLDPPVRAALRLGLYQLLFLDRVPAYAAVHASVGLARAAAGAGAAGLVNAVLRRAAGAGVGGLPLPNPAADPLERLAIEWSHPRWLVERWAAEL
;
A
#
# COMPACT_ATOMS: atom_id res chain seq x y z
N MET A 1 25.32 -8.04 0.05
CA MET A 1 24.22 -7.58 0.94
C MET A 1 22.93 -8.17 0.41
N ARG A 2 22.14 -8.90 1.21
CA ARG A 2 20.85 -9.46 0.75
C ARG A 2 19.89 -8.30 0.45
N ALA A 3 19.13 -8.41 -0.64
CA ALA A 3 18.13 -7.40 -0.97
C ALA A 3 16.95 -7.49 0.02
N ASP A 4 16.51 -6.34 0.54
CA ASP A 4 15.34 -6.26 1.40
C ASP A 4 14.06 -6.37 0.55
N ALA A 5 13.18 -7.31 0.92
CA ALA A 5 11.89 -7.53 0.26
C ALA A 5 11.04 -6.26 0.17
N ARG A 6 11.07 -5.40 1.20
CA ARG A 6 10.29 -4.16 1.21
C ARG A 6 10.87 -3.11 0.26
N ALA A 7 12.19 -3.05 0.15
CA ALA A 7 12.86 -2.17 -0.80
C ALA A 7 12.58 -2.59 -2.24
N VAL A 8 12.61 -3.90 -2.54
CA VAL A 8 12.23 -4.42 -3.86
C VAL A 8 10.77 -4.09 -4.18
N ALA A 9 9.86 -4.36 -3.25
CA ALA A 9 8.44 -4.08 -3.44
C ALA A 9 8.17 -2.59 -3.69
N HIS A 10 8.79 -1.72 -2.89
CA HIS A 10 8.69 -0.27 -3.04
C HIS A 10 9.16 0.20 -4.41
N GLN A 11 10.32 -0.27 -4.88
CA GLN A 11 10.84 0.08 -6.20
C GLN A 11 9.94 -0.37 -7.34
N VAL A 12 9.33 -1.56 -7.23
CA VAL A 12 8.37 -2.05 -8.21
C VAL A 12 7.11 -1.18 -8.21
N LEU A 13 6.53 -0.88 -7.04
CA LEU A 13 5.34 -0.04 -6.91
C LEU A 13 5.56 1.37 -7.48
N VAL A 14 6.71 1.97 -7.21
CA VAL A 14 7.08 3.28 -7.81
C VAL A 14 7.13 3.18 -9.32
N ARG A 15 7.74 2.13 -9.89
CA ARG A 15 7.81 1.96 -11.35
C ARG A 15 6.44 1.71 -11.97
N VAL A 16 5.59 0.88 -11.36
CA VAL A 16 4.21 0.66 -11.85
C VAL A 16 3.43 1.98 -11.91
N GLU A 17 3.68 2.88 -10.97
CA GLU A 17 3.00 4.17 -10.92
C GLU A 17 3.59 5.22 -11.88
N THR A 18 4.91 5.20 -12.10
CA THR A 18 5.58 6.19 -12.95
C THR A 18 5.82 5.74 -14.39
N THR A 19 5.62 4.45 -14.67
CA THR A 19 5.80 3.85 -15.99
C THR A 19 4.59 3.01 -16.33
N ASP A 20 4.20 2.97 -17.60
CA ASP A 20 3.09 2.14 -18.08
C ASP A 20 3.49 0.65 -18.20
N ALA A 21 4.28 0.16 -17.24
CA ALA A 21 4.84 -1.18 -17.23
C ALA A 21 4.09 -2.09 -16.26
N PHE A 22 3.84 -3.31 -16.71
CA PHE A 22 3.09 -4.30 -15.94
C PHE A 22 3.86 -4.78 -14.70
N ALA A 23 3.15 -4.86 -13.58
CA ALA A 23 3.72 -5.19 -12.28
C ALA A 23 4.39 -6.57 -12.24
N ASP A 24 3.83 -7.55 -12.94
CA ASP A 24 4.34 -8.92 -13.04
C ASP A 24 5.69 -8.98 -13.75
N VAL A 25 5.83 -8.28 -14.87
CA VAL A 25 7.09 -8.20 -15.64
C VAL A 25 8.16 -7.51 -14.79
N LEU A 26 7.82 -6.37 -14.17
CA LEU A 26 8.72 -5.61 -13.32
C LEU A 26 9.19 -6.40 -12.10
N LEU A 27 8.28 -7.12 -11.47
CA LEU A 27 8.56 -7.93 -10.29
C LEU A 27 9.43 -9.13 -10.65
N ALA A 28 9.10 -9.86 -11.73
CA ALA A 28 9.87 -11.01 -12.19
C ALA A 28 11.33 -10.62 -12.51
N ASP A 29 11.54 -9.54 -13.27
CA ASP A 29 12.88 -9.04 -13.61
C ASP A 29 13.69 -8.68 -12.34
N ARG A 30 13.06 -8.02 -11.37
CA ARG A 30 13.74 -7.62 -10.12
C ARG A 30 14.05 -8.80 -9.23
N LEU A 31 13.13 -9.75 -9.08
CA LEU A 31 13.33 -10.93 -8.26
C LEU A 31 14.40 -11.87 -8.85
N ALA A 32 14.50 -11.96 -10.18
CA ALA A 32 15.55 -12.74 -10.84
C ALA A 32 16.96 -12.17 -10.62
N ARG A 33 17.08 -10.84 -10.45
CA ARG A 33 18.37 -10.14 -10.30
C ARG A 33 18.79 -9.92 -8.84
N ALA A 34 17.86 -10.01 -7.89
CA ALA A 34 18.11 -9.70 -6.50
C ALA A 34 18.54 -10.95 -5.71
N PRO A 35 19.70 -10.94 -5.02
CA PRO A 35 20.07 -12.03 -4.13
C PRO A 35 19.16 -12.03 -2.89
N MET A 36 18.17 -12.93 -2.88
CA MET A 36 17.13 -13.02 -1.84
C MET A 36 16.92 -14.46 -1.39
N SER A 37 16.47 -14.63 -0.13
CA SER A 37 15.97 -15.93 0.32
C SER A 37 14.60 -16.22 -0.29
N ALA A 38 14.19 -17.49 -0.31
CA ALA A 38 12.84 -17.86 -0.75
C ALA A 38 11.74 -17.16 0.08
N VAL A 39 11.99 -16.95 1.38
CA VAL A 39 11.07 -16.25 2.29
C VAL A 39 10.94 -14.77 1.90
N ASP A 40 12.06 -14.09 1.64
CA ASP A 40 12.05 -12.68 1.23
C ASP A 40 11.41 -12.50 -0.16
N HIS A 41 11.64 -13.45 -1.07
CA HIS A 41 11.04 -13.47 -2.40
C HIS A 41 9.51 -13.57 -2.31
N ALA A 42 9.00 -14.49 -1.48
CA ALA A 42 7.57 -14.62 -1.23
C ALA A 42 6.98 -13.37 -0.57
N LEU A 43 7.71 -12.75 0.37
CA LEU A 43 7.29 -11.51 1.01
C LEU A 43 7.21 -10.36 0.01
N ALA A 44 8.24 -10.14 -0.82
CA ALA A 44 8.23 -9.09 -1.83
C ALA A 44 7.06 -9.24 -2.81
N THR A 45 6.79 -10.48 -3.25
CA THR A 45 5.65 -10.81 -4.11
C THR A 45 4.32 -10.45 -3.46
N ARG A 46 4.12 -10.87 -2.20
CA ARG A 46 2.90 -10.57 -1.44
C ARG A 46 2.71 -9.07 -1.19
N LEU A 47 3.82 -8.35 -0.99
CA LEU A 47 3.81 -6.91 -0.79
C LEU A 47 3.40 -6.16 -2.05
N VAL A 48 3.97 -6.51 -3.22
CA VAL A 48 3.63 -5.85 -4.49
C VAL A 48 2.18 -6.12 -4.88
N TYR A 49 1.81 -7.38 -5.05
CA TYR A 49 0.46 -7.71 -5.52
C TYR A 49 -0.61 -7.34 -4.50
N GLY A 50 -0.33 -7.50 -3.21
CA GLY A 50 -1.27 -7.09 -2.17
C GLY A 50 -1.48 -5.58 -2.13
N THR A 51 -0.42 -4.78 -2.27
CA THR A 51 -0.57 -3.32 -2.30
C THR A 51 -1.37 -2.86 -3.51
N LEU A 52 -1.16 -3.48 -4.68
CA LEU A 52 -1.91 -3.15 -5.91
C LEU A 52 -3.38 -3.61 -5.82
N ALA A 53 -3.62 -4.85 -5.39
CA ALA A 53 -4.97 -5.41 -5.27
C ALA A 53 -5.84 -4.62 -4.30
N TRP A 54 -5.25 -4.16 -3.19
CA TRP A 54 -5.94 -3.39 -2.15
C TRP A 54 -5.82 -1.87 -2.32
N GLN A 55 -5.28 -1.37 -3.46
CA GLN A 55 -4.97 0.04 -3.63
C GLN A 55 -6.17 0.96 -3.41
N GLY A 56 -7.37 0.58 -3.89
CA GLY A 56 -8.58 1.39 -3.70
C GLY A 56 -8.93 1.60 -2.22
N ARG A 57 -8.83 0.53 -1.43
CA ARG A 57 -9.04 0.57 0.02
C ARG A 57 -7.94 1.36 0.74
N LEU A 58 -6.69 1.14 0.37
CA LEU A 58 -5.55 1.83 0.95
C LEU A 58 -5.65 3.35 0.69
N ASP A 59 -5.96 3.74 -0.54
CA ASP A 59 -6.10 5.14 -0.94
C ASP A 59 -7.29 5.81 -0.24
N HIS A 60 -8.42 5.11 -0.07
CA HIS A 60 -9.54 5.62 0.72
C HIS A 60 -9.11 5.99 2.15
N HIS A 61 -8.42 5.07 2.84
CA HIS A 61 -7.95 5.32 4.19
C HIS A 61 -6.89 6.42 4.23
N LEU A 62 -5.93 6.40 3.30
CA LEU A 62 -4.87 7.40 3.24
C LEU A 62 -5.43 8.82 3.00
N LYS A 63 -6.47 8.99 2.18
CA LYS A 63 -7.16 10.28 1.98
C LYS A 63 -7.65 10.90 3.29
N GLY A 64 -8.08 10.08 4.27
CA GLY A 64 -8.48 10.54 5.60
C GLY A 64 -7.31 10.78 6.58
N LEU A 65 -6.10 10.31 6.24
CA LEU A 65 -4.93 10.39 7.12
C LEU A 65 -3.92 11.47 6.70
N VAL A 66 -3.91 11.86 5.43
CA VAL A 66 -3.07 12.94 4.90
C VAL A 66 -3.86 14.25 4.76
N ARG A 67 -3.17 15.39 4.82
CA ARG A 67 -3.80 16.71 4.71
C ARG A 67 -3.89 17.25 3.28
N MET A 68 -3.21 16.60 2.34
CA MET A 68 -3.15 17.00 0.93
C MET A 68 -3.66 15.87 0.05
N PRO A 69 -4.10 16.16 -1.19
CA PRO A 69 -4.46 15.12 -2.13
C PRO A 69 -3.34 14.09 -2.29
N LEU A 70 -3.69 12.80 -2.31
CA LEU A 70 -2.67 11.74 -2.46
C LEU A 70 -1.91 11.85 -3.77
N ALA A 71 -2.56 12.31 -4.84
CA ALA A 71 -1.94 12.50 -6.14
C ALA A 71 -0.79 13.52 -6.12
N ASP A 72 -0.84 14.48 -5.20
CA ASP A 72 0.15 15.55 -5.07
C ASP A 72 1.40 15.11 -4.29
N LEU A 73 1.36 13.95 -3.64
CA LEU A 73 2.55 13.37 -3.02
C LEU A 73 3.53 12.88 -4.09
N ASP A 74 4.83 12.97 -3.80
CA ASP A 74 5.84 12.31 -4.64
C ASP A 74 5.54 10.81 -4.73
N PRO A 75 5.57 10.18 -5.93
CA PRO A 75 5.24 8.77 -6.10
C PRO A 75 6.01 7.83 -5.14
N PRO A 76 7.32 8.02 -4.87
CA PRO A 76 8.01 7.22 -3.86
C PRO A 76 7.44 7.33 -2.44
N VAL A 77 6.95 8.50 -2.05
CA VAL A 77 6.34 8.72 -0.73
C VAL A 77 4.97 8.07 -0.67
N ARG A 78 4.16 8.22 -1.72
CA ARG A 78 2.86 7.56 -1.84
C ARG A 78 2.98 6.04 -1.85
N ALA A 79 3.94 5.50 -2.59
CA ALA A 79 4.23 4.06 -2.59
C ALA A 79 4.65 3.56 -1.20
N ALA A 80 5.46 4.31 -0.46
CA ALA A 80 5.85 3.94 0.92
C ALA A 80 4.65 3.96 1.88
N LEU A 81 3.74 4.93 1.75
CA LEU A 81 2.50 4.99 2.53
C LEU A 81 1.59 3.79 2.23
N ARG A 82 1.32 3.52 0.95
CA ARG A 82 0.49 2.38 0.51
C ARG A 82 1.05 1.05 1.01
N LEU A 83 2.36 0.82 0.79
CA LEU A 83 3.06 -0.39 1.20
C LEU A 83 3.06 -0.56 2.73
N GLY A 84 3.28 0.52 3.47
CA GLY A 84 3.26 0.51 4.94
C GLY A 84 1.87 0.22 5.48
N LEU A 85 0.85 0.86 4.93
CA LEU A 85 -0.54 0.65 5.33
C LEU A 85 -1.02 -0.77 4.98
N TYR A 86 -0.65 -1.30 3.82
CA TYR A 86 -0.95 -2.69 3.45
C TYR A 86 -0.40 -3.68 4.49
N GLN A 87 0.84 -3.49 4.93
CA GLN A 87 1.42 -4.34 5.98
C GLN A 87 0.63 -4.25 7.29
N LEU A 88 0.22 -3.05 7.70
CA LEU A 88 -0.54 -2.85 8.93
C LEU A 88 -1.94 -3.50 8.89
N LEU A 89 -2.59 -3.47 7.73
CA LEU A 89 -3.98 -3.92 7.60
C LEU A 89 -4.14 -5.41 7.24
N PHE A 90 -3.16 -5.99 6.54
CA PHE A 90 -3.34 -7.31 5.91
C PHE A 90 -2.26 -8.35 6.25
N LEU A 91 -1.19 -7.97 6.97
CA LEU A 91 -0.12 -8.89 7.34
C LEU A 91 -0.01 -9.09 8.85
N ASP A 92 -0.80 -10.02 9.39
CA ASP A 92 -0.89 -10.31 10.83
C ASP A 92 0.44 -10.69 11.49
N ARG A 93 1.37 -11.24 10.72
CA ARG A 93 2.70 -11.67 11.20
C ARG A 93 3.74 -10.55 11.20
N VAL A 94 3.42 -9.37 10.67
CA VAL A 94 4.33 -8.22 10.63
C VAL A 94 3.97 -7.28 11.78
N PRO A 95 4.84 -7.14 12.81
CA PRO A 95 4.59 -6.18 13.89
C PRO A 95 4.45 -4.76 13.35
N ALA A 96 3.51 -3.99 13.91
CA ALA A 96 3.23 -2.63 13.45
C ALA A 96 4.47 -1.73 13.44
N TYR A 97 5.32 -1.83 14.47
CA TYR A 97 6.57 -1.04 14.54
C TYR A 97 7.53 -1.38 13.39
N ALA A 98 7.58 -2.64 12.94
CA ALA A 98 8.45 -3.07 11.85
C ALA A 98 7.94 -2.56 10.49
N ALA A 99 6.62 -2.60 10.27
CA ALA A 99 5.99 -2.02 9.09
C ALA A 99 6.23 -0.51 9.01
N VAL A 100 6.03 0.21 10.11
CA VAL A 100 6.27 1.66 10.19
C VAL A 100 7.74 1.97 9.95
N HIS A 101 8.66 1.35 10.71
CA HIS A 101 10.10 1.65 10.62
C HIS A 101 10.65 1.42 9.21
N ALA A 102 10.30 0.29 8.57
CA ALA A 102 10.75 0.01 7.22
C ALA A 102 10.21 1.03 6.21
N SER A 103 8.93 1.39 6.30
CA SER A 103 8.30 2.36 5.39
C SER A 103 8.89 3.77 5.55
N VAL A 104 9.24 4.16 6.79
CA VAL A 104 9.96 5.40 7.08
C VAL A 104 11.35 5.39 6.46
N GLY A 105 12.07 4.26 6.55
CA GLY A 105 13.37 4.08 5.90
C GLY A 105 13.30 4.24 4.37
N LEU A 106 12.29 3.63 3.73
CA LEU A 106 12.05 3.75 2.30
C LEU A 106 11.78 5.20 1.87
N ALA A 107 10.89 5.89 2.58
CA ALA A 107 10.59 7.29 2.31
C ALA A 107 11.79 8.21 2.54
N ARG A 108 12.58 7.95 3.59
CA ARG A 108 13.81 8.68 3.87
C ARG A 108 14.83 8.55 2.74
N ALA A 109 15.02 7.32 2.25
CA ALA A 109 15.95 7.04 1.16
C ALA A 109 15.50 7.68 -0.16
N ALA A 110 14.20 7.77 -0.41
CA ALA A 110 13.67 8.28 -1.66
C ALA A 110 13.49 9.82 -1.70
N ALA A 111 13.10 10.44 -0.59
CA ALA A 111 12.67 11.85 -0.56
C ALA A 111 13.12 12.60 0.71
N GLY A 112 14.05 12.05 1.48
CA GLY A 112 14.68 12.73 2.61
C GLY A 112 13.86 12.76 3.90
N ALA A 113 14.33 13.55 4.87
CA ALA A 113 13.83 13.52 6.25
C ALA A 113 12.37 14.02 6.40
N GLY A 114 11.94 14.99 5.58
CA GLY A 114 10.56 15.49 5.60
C GLY A 114 9.55 14.42 5.23
N ALA A 115 9.81 13.69 4.14
CA ALA A 115 9.00 12.55 3.72
C ALA A 115 8.97 11.43 4.77
N ALA A 116 10.11 11.12 5.38
CA ALA A 116 10.20 10.16 6.48
C ALA A 116 9.31 10.54 7.67
N GLY A 117 9.29 11.84 8.03
CA GLY A 117 8.43 12.38 9.08
C GLY A 117 6.94 12.22 8.78
N LEU A 118 6.53 12.55 7.55
CA LEU A 118 5.15 12.37 7.07
C LEU A 118 4.72 10.90 7.15
N VAL A 119 5.50 9.99 6.56
CA VAL A 119 5.20 8.55 6.55
C VAL A 119 5.09 8.00 7.96
N ASN A 120 6.01 8.39 8.86
CA ASN A 120 5.95 7.98 10.26
C ASN A 120 4.66 8.44 10.93
N ALA A 121 4.32 9.73 10.80
CA ALA A 121 3.14 10.29 11.44
C ALA A 121 1.84 9.63 10.96
N VAL A 122 1.72 9.42 9.65
CA VAL A 122 0.54 8.78 9.03
C VAL A 122 0.40 7.33 9.47
N LEU A 123 1.47 6.53 9.34
CA LEU A 123 1.40 5.11 9.64
C LEU A 123 1.27 4.82 11.14
N ARG A 124 1.86 5.66 12.02
CA ARG A 124 1.62 5.55 13.47
C ARG A 124 0.17 5.88 13.83
N ARG A 125 -0.44 6.87 13.18
CA ARG A 125 -1.87 7.16 13.37
C ARG A 125 -2.72 5.97 12.92
N ALA A 126 -2.42 5.39 11.77
CA ALA A 126 -3.13 4.20 11.28
C ALA A 126 -2.99 3.00 12.23
N ALA A 127 -1.77 2.70 12.70
CA ALA A 127 -1.52 1.62 13.65
C ALA A 127 -2.21 1.82 15.01
N GLY A 128 -2.50 3.07 15.39
CA GLY A 128 -3.17 3.44 16.64
C GLY A 128 -4.71 3.38 16.58
N ALA A 129 -5.33 3.06 15.44
CA ALA A 129 -6.79 3.08 15.28
C ALA A 129 -7.54 2.07 16.16
N GLY A 130 -6.87 1.03 16.69
CA GLY A 130 -7.42 0.14 17.71
C GLY A 130 -8.54 -0.79 17.22
N VAL A 131 -9.37 -1.24 18.17
CA VAL A 131 -10.47 -2.19 17.93
C VAL A 131 -11.58 -1.48 17.15
N GLY A 132 -11.70 -1.80 15.86
CA GLY A 132 -12.57 -1.11 14.90
C GLY A 132 -11.85 -0.74 13.60
N GLY A 133 -10.52 -0.67 13.65
CA GLY A 133 -9.70 -0.39 12.47
C GLY A 133 -9.94 1.00 11.88
N LEU A 134 -9.51 1.19 10.64
CA LEU A 134 -9.77 2.43 9.91
C LEU A 134 -11.21 2.42 9.38
N PRO A 135 -11.92 3.57 9.45
CA PRO A 135 -13.31 3.64 9.07
C PRO A 135 -13.50 3.32 7.58
N LEU A 136 -14.62 2.66 7.29
CA LEU A 136 -15.12 2.43 5.93
C LEU A 136 -16.33 3.34 5.67
N PRO A 137 -16.73 3.54 4.40
CA PRO A 137 -17.94 4.30 4.07
C PRO A 137 -19.19 3.79 4.81
N ASN A 138 -20.13 4.70 5.09
CA ASN A 138 -21.39 4.32 5.72
C ASN A 138 -22.28 3.56 4.72
N PRO A 139 -22.59 2.26 4.94
CA PRO A 139 -23.40 1.47 4.02
C PRO A 139 -24.83 2.00 3.86
N ALA A 140 -25.36 2.71 4.87
CA ALA A 140 -26.70 3.30 4.79
C ALA A 140 -26.76 4.53 3.87
N ALA A 141 -25.61 5.19 3.63
CA ALA A 141 -25.52 6.34 2.74
C ALA A 141 -25.26 5.90 1.30
N ASP A 142 -24.30 4.99 1.10
CA ASP A 142 -24.00 4.39 -0.21
C ASP A 142 -23.44 2.96 -0.02
N PRO A 143 -24.26 1.91 -0.22
CA PRO A 143 -23.81 0.53 -0.06
C PRO A 143 -22.84 0.11 -1.17
N LEU A 144 -22.93 0.68 -2.37
CA LEU A 144 -22.05 0.32 -3.49
C LEU A 144 -20.65 0.92 -3.29
N GLU A 145 -20.56 2.16 -2.82
CA GLU A 145 -19.28 2.76 -2.42
C GLU A 145 -18.64 1.96 -1.30
N ARG A 146 -19.44 1.55 -0.30
CA ARG A 146 -18.96 0.72 0.79
C ARG A 146 -18.35 -0.58 0.26
N LEU A 147 -19.03 -1.31 -0.62
CA LEU A 147 -18.52 -2.54 -1.21
C LEU A 147 -17.27 -2.31 -2.07
N ALA A 148 -17.26 -1.26 -2.89
CA ALA A 148 -16.12 -0.90 -3.74
C ALA A 148 -14.85 -0.66 -2.91
N ILE A 149 -14.97 0.09 -1.82
CA ILE A 149 -13.83 0.38 -0.93
C ILE A 149 -13.47 -0.83 -0.07
N GLU A 150 -14.45 -1.51 0.53
CA GLU A 150 -14.21 -2.62 1.46
C GLU A 150 -13.48 -3.78 0.78
N TRP A 151 -13.82 -4.06 -0.49
CA TRP A 151 -13.25 -5.14 -1.29
C TRP A 151 -12.25 -4.67 -2.35
N SER A 152 -11.94 -3.36 -2.39
CA SER A 152 -10.99 -2.75 -3.32
C SER A 152 -11.28 -3.05 -4.79
N HIS A 153 -12.55 -2.96 -5.18
CA HIS A 153 -13.01 -3.05 -6.56
C HIS A 153 -13.39 -1.66 -7.10
N PRO A 154 -13.16 -1.40 -8.39
CA PRO A 154 -13.62 -0.14 -8.98
C PRO A 154 -15.14 -0.08 -8.94
N ARG A 155 -15.68 1.10 -8.64
CA ARG A 155 -17.12 1.32 -8.44
C ARG A 155 -17.97 0.77 -9.58
N TRP A 156 -17.57 1.02 -10.83
CA TRP A 156 -18.29 0.55 -12.02
C TRP A 156 -18.48 -0.98 -12.06
N LEU A 157 -17.54 -1.74 -11.50
CA LEU A 157 -17.60 -3.20 -11.49
C LEU A 157 -18.59 -3.70 -10.42
N VAL A 158 -18.58 -3.04 -9.26
CA VAL A 158 -19.55 -3.32 -8.19
C VAL A 158 -20.96 -2.97 -8.63
N GLU A 159 -21.15 -1.83 -9.30
CA GLU A 159 -22.43 -1.42 -9.90
C GLU A 159 -22.92 -2.46 -10.91
N ARG A 160 -22.01 -2.96 -11.77
CA ARG A 160 -22.33 -4.01 -12.73
C ARG A 160 -22.79 -5.30 -12.05
N TRP A 161 -22.06 -5.79 -11.04
CA TRP A 161 -22.45 -7.00 -10.32
C TRP A 161 -23.76 -6.85 -9.55
N ALA A 162 -24.00 -5.68 -8.96
CA ALA A 162 -25.25 -5.40 -8.26
C ALA A 162 -26.48 -5.40 -9.19
N ALA A 163 -26.28 -5.10 -10.47
CA ALA A 163 -27.35 -5.14 -11.48
C ALA A 163 -27.70 -6.57 -11.95
N GLU A 164 -26.89 -7.58 -11.63
CA GLU A 164 -27.09 -8.98 -12.00
C GLU A 164 -27.75 -9.82 -10.87
N LEU A 165 -28.03 -9.22 -9.71
CA LEU A 165 -28.69 -9.84 -8.54
C LEU A 165 -30.18 -9.51 -8.49
#